data_AF-A0A327IYU2-F1
#
_entry.id   AF-A0A327IYU2-F1
#
_cell.length_a   1.000
_cell.length_b   1.000
_cell.length_c   1.000
_cell.angle_alpha   90.00
_cell.angle_beta   90.00
_cell.angle_gamma   90.00
#
_symmetry.space_group_name_H-M   'P 1'
#
loop_
_entity.id
_entity.type
_entity.pdbx_description
1 polymer ?
#
loop_
_entity_poly.entity_id
_entity_poly.type
_entity_poly.pdbx_seq_one_letter_code
_entity_poly.pdbx_strand_id
1 'polypeptide(L)'
;MKEEVLVSQASMRNWERLSVNKKEFKTRMTKRANKRFSSKTIIPVEYFIEPSNLEILNNILSTKKDIKTVILSLGINYLKANHISNKFTEKILIEYGKNVTPDKYLLNINLPKNEIDFLGIVYQSLMTEGSKNQKGSYYTPTNLTKDITDKIKEDVKILDPCCGTGSFLLSVAKKIKNPQNIYGYDLDENACFIAKINLIVEFKNTEFMPQIFHKDFLLEDNLRQDFDVIATNPPWGAVTSPEYKKLYPLITSKESFSYFILKSEKFLHKNGIAYFVLPESILNVKVHKDIRQFILKNYQIVEIKNIGRAFSGVLSKVVVLTLSKQKSNENISIKINEKEYKINPKYYLKNTNNIFSIIDNFDVNLLKKIYSHPHQTLDNSSIWAIGIVTGNNKKYISANKNLGEKIYSGKNILKNKISDSENYINYTRENFQQVAPENIYRAKEKLVYKFISKKLIFAYDNKQRLFLNSANILIPKLENYTIKDVMTFLNSTLFQYIYTKKFNELKVLKGNLMELPFPVFDKKNYKELSDNTIFRIFNLTDDEIKYIKNEVK
;
A
#
# COMPACT_ATOMS: atom_id res chain seq x y z
N MET A 1 17.52 -0.57 21.54
CA MET A 1 16.74 0.32 20.64
C MET A 1 15.67 1.02 21.48
N LYS A 2 15.61 2.37 21.52
CA LYS A 2 14.63 3.09 22.35
C LYS A 2 13.20 2.84 21.86
N GLU A 3 12.25 2.60 22.77
CA GLU A 3 10.84 2.29 22.46
C GLU A 3 10.14 3.39 21.62
N GLU A 4 10.61 4.63 21.73
CA GLU A 4 10.13 5.81 21.01
C GLU A 4 10.27 5.72 19.47
N VAL A 5 11.14 4.84 18.95
CA VAL A 5 11.35 4.67 17.50
C VAL A 5 10.31 3.72 16.89
N LEU A 6 9.62 2.91 17.72
CA LEU A 6 8.81 1.78 17.25
C LEU A 6 7.30 2.06 17.18
N VAL A 7 6.82 3.09 17.87
CA VAL A 7 5.39 3.40 18.01
C VAL A 7 5.17 4.89 17.72
N SER A 8 4.12 5.22 16.97
CA SER A 8 3.81 6.63 16.69
C SER A 8 3.47 7.39 17.98
N GLN A 9 3.85 8.67 18.05
CA GLN A 9 3.55 9.54 19.19
C GLN A 9 2.04 9.60 19.50
N ALA A 10 1.19 9.59 18.47
CA ALA A 10 -0.26 9.55 18.62
C ALA A 10 -0.75 8.23 19.26
N SER A 11 -0.09 7.11 18.97
CA SER A 11 -0.40 5.82 19.61
C SER A 11 0.04 5.81 21.07
N MET A 12 1.21 6.38 21.40
CA MET A 12 1.70 6.45 22.79
C MET A 12 0.76 7.27 23.69
N ARG A 13 0.39 8.50 23.28
CA ARG A 13 -0.56 9.35 24.02
C ARG A 13 -1.90 8.66 24.27
N ASN A 14 -2.40 7.91 23.28
CA ASN A 14 -3.63 7.14 23.44
C ASN A 14 -3.49 6.00 24.45
N TRP A 15 -2.32 5.37 24.51
CA TRP A 15 -2.07 4.25 25.42
C TRP A 15 -1.82 4.72 26.85
N GLU A 16 -1.17 5.86 27.05
CA GLU A 16 -1.04 6.52 28.36
C GLU A 16 -2.41 6.84 28.96
N ARG A 17 -3.29 7.47 28.17
CA ARG A 17 -4.65 7.79 28.62
C ARG A 17 -5.50 6.56 28.97
N LEU A 18 -5.21 5.42 28.35
CA LEU A 18 -5.90 4.16 28.62
C LEU A 18 -5.21 3.32 29.70
N SER A 19 -4.18 3.87 30.38
CA SER A 19 -3.39 3.19 31.41
C SER A 19 -2.85 1.82 30.95
N VAL A 20 -2.39 1.75 29.70
CA VAL A 20 -1.86 0.52 29.10
C VAL A 20 -0.54 0.13 29.76
N ASN A 21 -0.51 -1.01 30.44
CA ASN A 21 0.70 -1.51 31.11
C ASN A 21 1.72 -2.15 30.14
N LYS A 22 2.94 -2.42 30.63
CA LYS A 22 4.04 -3.03 29.83
C LYS A 22 3.68 -4.38 29.20
N LYS A 23 2.85 -5.20 29.85
CA LYS A 23 2.41 -6.52 29.32
C LYS A 23 1.44 -6.32 28.15
N GLU A 24 0.51 -5.38 28.27
CA GLU A 24 -0.37 -4.98 27.17
C GLU A 24 0.39 -4.32 26.02
N PHE A 25 1.41 -3.50 26.30
CA PHE A 25 2.27 -2.90 25.28
C PHE A 25 2.89 -3.97 24.37
N LYS A 26 3.58 -4.96 24.95
CA LYS A 26 4.18 -6.08 24.19
C LYS A 26 3.12 -6.86 23.41
N THR A 27 1.95 -7.08 24.00
CA THR A 27 0.84 -7.80 23.36
C THR A 27 0.21 -7.02 22.20
N ARG A 28 0.18 -5.68 22.27
CA ARG A 28 -0.32 -4.82 21.18
C ARG A 28 0.67 -4.74 20.02
N MET A 29 1.96 -4.85 20.29
CA MET A 29 3.06 -4.87 19.29
C MET A 29 3.27 -6.22 18.57
N THR A 30 2.48 -7.23 18.95
CA THR A 30 2.42 -8.54 18.30
C THR A 30 1.09 -8.79 17.58
N LYS A 31 0.16 -7.82 17.59
CA LYS A 31 -1.22 -7.97 17.09
C LYS A 31 -1.62 -6.83 16.15
N ARG A 32 -2.59 -7.11 15.25
CA ARG A 32 -3.17 -6.16 14.29
C ARG A 32 -2.13 -5.60 13.29
N ALA A 33 -2.06 -4.27 13.13
CA ALA A 33 -1.28 -3.62 12.08
C ALA A 33 0.20 -3.38 12.45
N ASN A 34 0.58 -3.52 13.72
CA ASN A 34 1.98 -3.34 14.15
C ASN A 34 2.50 -4.68 14.70
N LYS A 35 3.22 -5.42 13.85
CA LYS A 35 3.72 -6.77 14.15
C LYS A 35 5.24 -6.79 14.32
N ARG A 36 5.85 -5.64 14.64
CA ARG A 36 7.30 -5.46 14.74
C ARG A 36 7.98 -6.38 15.78
N PHE A 37 7.24 -6.92 16.74
CA PHE A 37 7.73 -7.90 17.72
C PHE A 37 7.20 -9.33 17.48
N SER A 38 6.60 -9.61 16.34
CA SER A 38 6.14 -10.95 16.00
C SER A 38 7.33 -11.89 15.80
N SER A 39 7.38 -12.98 16.56
CA SER A 39 8.35 -14.06 16.40
C SER A 39 7.90 -15.12 15.40
N LYS A 40 6.70 -14.98 14.80
CA LYS A 40 6.18 -15.94 13.83
C LYS A 40 7.01 -15.92 12.56
N THR A 41 7.34 -17.10 12.04
CA THR A 41 7.80 -17.26 10.66
C THR A 41 6.58 -17.44 9.75
N ILE A 42 6.71 -17.03 8.49
CA ILE A 42 5.68 -17.17 7.46
C ILE A 42 6.35 -17.80 6.25
N ILE A 43 5.81 -18.93 5.79
CA ILE A 43 6.22 -19.56 4.54
C ILE A 43 5.52 -18.81 3.39
N PRO A 44 6.28 -18.21 2.46
CA PRO A 44 5.70 -17.50 1.32
C PRO A 44 5.29 -18.51 0.24
N VAL A 45 4.15 -19.18 0.46
CA VAL A 45 3.63 -20.21 -0.47
C VAL A 45 3.42 -19.67 -1.88
N GLU A 46 3.16 -18.38 -2.03
CA GLU A 46 2.97 -17.70 -3.31
C GLU A 46 4.26 -17.56 -4.16
N TYR A 47 5.43 -17.91 -3.62
CA TYR A 47 6.70 -17.87 -4.36
C TYR A 47 7.05 -19.20 -5.02
N PHE A 48 6.42 -20.29 -4.60
CA PHE A 48 6.62 -21.60 -5.20
C PHE A 48 5.99 -21.66 -6.58
N ILE A 49 6.75 -22.18 -7.55
CA ILE A 49 6.22 -22.62 -8.84
C ILE A 49 5.54 -23.98 -8.65
N GLU A 50 6.14 -24.87 -7.86
CA GLU A 50 5.66 -26.23 -7.64
C GLU A 50 5.41 -26.48 -6.13
N PRO A 51 4.14 -26.56 -5.70
CA PRO A 51 3.80 -26.71 -4.28
C PRO A 51 4.39 -27.95 -3.59
N SER A 52 4.69 -29.03 -4.33
CA SER A 52 5.31 -30.23 -3.76
C SER A 52 6.71 -29.98 -3.20
N ASN A 53 7.42 -28.93 -3.63
CA ASN A 53 8.72 -28.53 -3.09
C ASN A 53 8.65 -28.03 -1.63
N LEU A 54 7.45 -27.82 -1.09
CA LEU A 54 7.24 -27.46 0.31
C LEU A 54 7.81 -28.52 1.29
N GLU A 55 7.79 -29.79 0.91
CA GLU A 55 8.34 -30.87 1.76
C GLU A 55 9.86 -30.71 1.95
N ILE A 56 10.59 -30.38 0.87
CA ILE A 56 12.03 -30.12 0.90
C ILE A 56 12.32 -28.92 1.81
N LEU A 57 11.52 -27.85 1.71
CA LEU A 57 11.63 -26.70 2.59
C LEU A 57 11.44 -27.11 4.06
N ASN A 58 10.41 -27.88 4.38
CA ASN A 58 10.16 -28.33 5.76
C ASN A 58 11.32 -29.14 6.33
N ASN A 59 11.91 -30.02 5.52
CA ASN A 59 13.10 -30.79 5.89
C ASN A 59 14.29 -29.87 6.21
N ILE A 60 14.54 -28.84 5.38
CA ILE A 60 15.57 -27.83 5.67
C ILE A 60 15.28 -27.08 6.97
N LEU A 61 14.05 -26.60 7.16
CA LEU A 61 13.66 -25.83 8.35
C LEU A 61 13.76 -26.67 9.65
N SER A 62 13.55 -27.98 9.56
CA SER A 62 13.65 -28.92 10.69
C SER A 62 15.06 -29.03 11.27
N THR A 63 16.09 -28.70 10.50
CA THR A 63 17.49 -28.79 10.92
C THR A 63 17.84 -27.81 12.05
N LYS A 64 17.03 -26.74 12.22
CA LYS A 64 17.20 -25.68 13.22
C LYS A 64 18.61 -25.06 13.25
N LYS A 65 19.31 -25.08 12.12
CA LYS A 65 20.61 -24.41 11.95
C LYS A 65 20.40 -22.91 11.84
N ASP A 66 21.44 -22.15 12.15
CA ASP A 66 21.42 -20.71 11.91
C ASP A 66 21.35 -20.41 10.40
N ILE A 67 20.83 -19.23 10.08
CA ILE A 67 20.56 -18.82 8.70
C ILE A 67 21.82 -18.88 7.83
N LYS A 68 22.96 -18.43 8.34
CA LYS A 68 24.19 -18.32 7.55
C LYS A 68 24.73 -19.71 7.19
N THR A 69 24.70 -20.64 8.14
CA THR A 69 25.03 -22.05 7.91
C THR A 69 24.11 -22.68 6.86
N VAL A 70 22.79 -22.47 6.96
CA VAL A 70 21.84 -23.02 5.96
C VAL A 70 22.16 -22.47 4.57
N ILE A 71 22.23 -21.15 4.43
CA ILE A 71 22.41 -20.51 3.13
C ILE A 71 23.77 -20.85 2.50
N LEU A 72 24.85 -20.87 3.28
CA LEU A 72 26.17 -21.30 2.78
C LEU A 72 26.13 -22.74 2.27
N SER A 73 25.57 -23.66 3.05
CA SER A 73 25.52 -25.09 2.71
C SER A 73 24.71 -25.35 1.45
N LEU A 74 23.54 -24.71 1.34
CA LEU A 74 22.68 -24.83 0.16
C LEU A 74 23.30 -24.14 -1.06
N GLY A 75 24.01 -23.02 -0.90
CA GLY A 75 24.74 -22.36 -1.99
C GLY A 75 25.84 -23.25 -2.56
N ILE A 76 26.64 -23.91 -1.70
CA ILE A 76 27.66 -24.87 -2.12
C ILE A 76 27.01 -26.06 -2.85
N ASN A 77 25.94 -26.61 -2.29
CA ASN A 77 25.19 -27.71 -2.90
C ASN A 77 24.67 -27.32 -4.29
N TYR A 78 24.07 -26.13 -4.41
CA TYR A 78 23.49 -25.65 -5.66
C TYR A 78 24.52 -25.45 -6.77
N LEU A 79 25.71 -24.93 -6.44
CA LEU A 79 26.83 -24.86 -7.39
C LEU A 79 27.31 -26.26 -7.81
N LYS A 80 27.49 -27.18 -6.85
CA LYS A 80 27.90 -28.57 -7.12
C LYS A 80 26.90 -29.31 -8.02
N ALA A 81 25.61 -29.17 -7.73
CA ALA A 81 24.53 -29.78 -8.50
C ALA A 81 24.45 -29.27 -9.95
N ASN A 82 25.02 -28.09 -10.24
CA ASN A 82 25.11 -27.50 -11.57
C ASN A 82 26.51 -27.64 -12.20
N HIS A 83 27.42 -28.37 -11.57
CA HIS A 83 28.81 -28.57 -12.03
C HIS A 83 29.60 -27.27 -12.21
N ILE A 84 29.37 -26.28 -11.33
CA ILE A 84 30.04 -24.98 -11.40
C ILE A 84 31.14 -24.90 -10.35
N SER A 85 32.38 -24.68 -10.81
CA SER A 85 33.53 -24.37 -9.96
C SER A 85 34.54 -23.53 -10.73
N ASN A 86 34.76 -22.30 -10.28
CA ASN A 86 35.77 -21.40 -10.83
C ASN A 86 36.26 -20.39 -9.77
N LYS A 87 37.28 -19.60 -10.13
CA LYS A 87 37.90 -18.58 -9.25
C LYS A 87 36.90 -17.58 -8.66
N PHE A 88 35.80 -17.28 -9.36
CA PHE A 88 34.79 -16.33 -8.90
C PHE A 88 33.90 -16.97 -7.84
N THR A 89 33.43 -18.20 -8.05
CA THR A 89 32.67 -18.95 -7.05
C THR A 89 33.49 -19.21 -5.78
N GLU A 90 34.77 -19.56 -5.92
CA GLU A 90 35.67 -19.75 -4.78
C GLU A 90 35.80 -18.47 -3.95
N LYS A 91 36.05 -17.34 -4.62
CA LYS A 91 36.12 -16.03 -3.95
C LYS A 91 34.83 -15.70 -3.19
N ILE A 92 33.67 -15.90 -3.82
CA ILE A 92 32.36 -15.60 -3.20
C ILE A 92 32.12 -16.50 -1.97
N LEU A 93 32.43 -17.80 -2.08
CA LEU A 93 32.26 -18.76 -0.98
C LEU A 93 33.21 -18.45 0.19
N ILE A 94 34.47 -18.09 -0.07
CA ILE A 94 35.44 -17.72 0.96
C ILE A 94 35.02 -16.43 1.68
N GLU A 95 34.61 -15.42 0.92
CA GLU A 95 34.20 -14.11 1.48
C GLU A 95 32.98 -14.27 2.40
N TYR A 96 31.94 -14.97 1.93
CA TYR A 96 30.70 -15.15 2.68
C TYR A 96 30.82 -16.19 3.80
N GLY A 97 31.50 -17.31 3.55
CA GLY A 97 31.61 -18.45 4.46
C GLY A 97 32.65 -18.28 5.58
N LYS A 98 33.27 -17.11 5.70
CA LYS A 98 34.26 -16.82 6.74
C LYS A 98 33.67 -17.11 8.13
N ASN A 99 34.34 -18.01 8.88
CA ASN A 99 33.94 -18.47 10.22
C ASN A 99 32.61 -19.24 10.26
N VAL A 100 32.17 -19.85 9.15
CA VAL A 100 30.95 -20.66 9.09
C VAL A 100 31.31 -22.06 8.60
N THR A 101 30.90 -23.08 9.33
CA THR A 101 31.08 -24.49 8.93
C THR A 101 29.83 -24.99 8.22
N PRO A 102 29.92 -25.41 6.94
CA PRO A 102 28.78 -25.99 6.23
C PRO A 102 28.24 -27.26 6.90
N ASP A 103 26.94 -27.48 6.80
CA ASP A 103 26.25 -28.64 7.34
C ASP A 103 26.24 -29.80 6.33
N LYS A 104 26.66 -31.00 6.77
CA LYS A 104 26.80 -32.18 5.91
C LYS A 104 25.48 -32.64 5.28
N TYR A 105 24.35 -32.53 5.98
CA TYR A 105 23.05 -32.93 5.43
C TYR A 105 22.62 -31.93 4.35
N LEU A 106 22.71 -30.64 4.63
CA LEU A 106 22.31 -29.58 3.68
C LEU A 106 23.22 -29.52 2.43
N LEU A 107 24.48 -29.94 2.56
CA LEU A 107 25.39 -30.09 1.42
C LEU A 107 24.95 -31.16 0.40
N ASN A 108 24.10 -32.12 0.80
CA ASN A 108 23.75 -33.29 0.00
C ASN A 108 22.23 -33.45 -0.20
N ILE A 109 21.41 -32.53 0.30
CA ILE A 109 19.96 -32.59 0.09
C ILE A 109 19.63 -32.36 -1.40
N ASN A 110 18.66 -33.10 -1.94
CA ASN A 110 18.22 -32.89 -3.32
C ASN A 110 17.46 -31.56 -3.43
N LEU A 111 18.03 -30.61 -4.17
CA LEU A 111 17.42 -29.31 -4.43
C LEU A 111 16.44 -29.40 -5.60
N PRO A 112 15.30 -28.67 -5.55
CA PRO A 112 14.40 -28.58 -6.67
C PRO A 112 15.05 -27.84 -7.84
N LYS A 113 14.76 -28.30 -9.07
CA LYS A 113 15.33 -27.74 -10.31
C LYS A 113 14.39 -26.77 -11.03
N ASN A 114 13.11 -26.76 -10.64
CA ASN A 114 12.04 -26.01 -11.29
C ASN A 114 11.68 -24.70 -10.59
N GLU A 115 12.33 -24.38 -9.48
CA GLU A 115 12.16 -23.12 -8.76
C GLU A 115 13.22 -22.10 -9.22
N ILE A 116 12.80 -20.86 -9.47
CA ILE A 116 13.70 -19.79 -9.92
C ILE A 116 14.59 -19.28 -8.78
N ASP A 117 14.06 -19.19 -7.56
CA ASP A 117 14.78 -18.66 -6.38
C ASP A 117 14.49 -19.50 -5.12
N PHE A 118 14.77 -20.80 -5.19
CA PHE A 118 14.53 -21.70 -4.04
C PHE A 118 15.31 -21.29 -2.79
N LEU A 119 16.58 -20.88 -2.96
CA LEU A 119 17.40 -20.39 -1.84
C LEU A 119 16.78 -19.15 -1.19
N GLY A 120 16.18 -18.24 -1.98
CA GLY A 120 15.45 -17.10 -1.45
C GLY A 120 14.16 -17.47 -0.73
N ILE A 121 13.44 -18.49 -1.20
CA ILE A 121 12.27 -19.06 -0.49
C ILE A 121 12.68 -19.62 0.88
N VAL A 122 13.78 -20.38 0.95
CA VAL A 122 14.35 -20.90 2.20
C VAL A 122 14.72 -19.74 3.13
N TYR A 123 15.48 -18.76 2.62
CA TYR A 123 15.91 -17.60 3.39
C TYR A 123 14.71 -16.84 4.00
N GLN A 124 13.70 -16.56 3.20
CA GLN A 124 12.49 -15.88 3.66
C GLN A 124 11.73 -16.68 4.72
N SER A 125 11.72 -18.01 4.61
CA SER A 125 11.02 -18.87 5.56
C SER A 125 11.72 -18.95 6.92
N LEU A 126 13.03 -18.71 6.96
CA LEU A 126 13.82 -18.63 8.19
C LEU A 126 13.66 -17.28 8.92
N MET A 127 13.24 -16.22 8.22
CA MET A 127 13.06 -14.89 8.80
C MET A 127 11.75 -14.74 9.57
N THR A 128 11.80 -14.04 10.71
CA THR A 128 10.59 -13.70 11.49
C THR A 128 9.81 -12.53 10.87
N GLU A 129 8.49 -12.54 11.02
CA GLU A 129 7.60 -11.47 10.60
C GLU A 129 7.99 -10.11 11.23
N GLY A 130 8.46 -10.12 12.48
CA GLY A 130 8.97 -8.91 13.14
C GLY A 130 10.21 -8.34 12.45
N SER A 131 11.19 -9.19 12.10
CA SER A 131 12.39 -8.78 11.37
C SER A 131 12.04 -8.21 9.99
N LYS A 132 11.17 -8.90 9.23
CA LYS A 132 10.68 -8.43 7.92
C LYS A 132 9.98 -7.08 8.02
N ASN A 133 9.13 -6.87 9.03
CA ASN A 133 8.44 -5.59 9.25
C ASN A 133 9.39 -4.45 9.64
N GLN A 134 10.48 -4.73 10.36
CA GLN A 134 11.45 -3.70 10.75
C GLN A 134 12.35 -3.30 9.57
N LYS A 135 12.79 -4.28 8.78
CA LYS A 135 13.60 -4.06 7.57
C LYS A 135 12.77 -3.57 6.38
N GLY A 136 11.47 -3.79 6.37
CA GLY A 136 10.60 -3.55 5.21
C GLY A 136 10.85 -4.53 4.05
N SER A 137 11.45 -5.69 4.33
CA SER A 137 11.99 -6.64 3.33
C SER A 137 10.97 -7.74 2.99
N TYR A 138 10.10 -7.47 2.02
CA TYR A 138 9.22 -8.47 1.40
C TYR A 138 9.68 -8.71 -0.03
N TYR A 139 9.99 -9.96 -0.40
CA TYR A 139 10.49 -10.25 -1.74
C TYR A 139 9.35 -10.26 -2.76
N THR A 140 9.66 -9.84 -3.98
CA THR A 140 8.65 -9.71 -5.03
C THR A 140 8.29 -11.09 -5.56
N PRO A 141 6.99 -11.49 -5.53
CA PRO A 141 6.58 -12.78 -6.09
C PRO A 141 6.95 -12.91 -7.56
N THR A 142 7.31 -14.13 -7.98
CA THR A 142 7.75 -14.46 -9.35
C THR A 142 6.80 -13.98 -10.44
N ASN A 143 5.47 -14.11 -10.22
CA ASN A 143 4.48 -13.67 -11.20
C ASN A 143 4.50 -12.15 -11.40
N LEU A 144 4.78 -11.38 -10.33
CA LEU A 144 4.85 -9.93 -10.39
C LEU A 144 6.17 -9.46 -11.02
N THR A 145 7.30 -10.09 -10.68
CA THR A 145 8.58 -9.77 -11.36
C THR A 145 8.49 -10.07 -12.84
N LYS A 146 7.93 -11.22 -13.24
CA LYS A 146 7.74 -11.60 -14.64
C LYS A 146 6.86 -10.62 -15.40
N ASP A 147 5.70 -10.22 -14.84
CA ASP A 147 4.81 -9.23 -15.47
C ASP A 147 5.51 -7.86 -15.75
N ILE A 148 6.48 -7.51 -14.91
CA ILE A 148 7.31 -6.31 -15.09
C ILE A 148 8.41 -6.55 -16.12
N THR A 149 9.18 -7.63 -15.95
CA THR A 149 10.38 -7.89 -16.78
C THR A 149 10.03 -8.37 -18.19
N ASP A 150 8.83 -8.91 -18.43
CA ASP A 150 8.35 -9.27 -19.76
C ASP A 150 8.29 -8.04 -20.69
N LYS A 151 8.10 -6.83 -20.13
CA LYS A 151 8.12 -5.55 -20.86
C LYS A 151 9.52 -4.99 -21.12
N ILE A 152 10.54 -5.54 -20.48
CA ILE A 152 11.93 -5.09 -20.64
C ILE A 152 12.50 -5.64 -21.95
N LYS A 153 13.20 -4.76 -22.69
CA LYS A 153 13.91 -5.10 -23.93
C LYS A 153 15.08 -6.05 -23.66
N GLU A 154 15.52 -6.76 -24.69
CA GLU A 154 16.71 -7.61 -24.59
C GLU A 154 17.99 -6.79 -24.42
N ASP A 155 18.97 -7.41 -23.76
CA ASP A 155 20.35 -6.96 -23.57
C ASP A 155 20.51 -5.53 -23.01
N VAL A 156 19.56 -5.13 -22.17
CA VAL A 156 19.62 -3.86 -21.44
C VAL A 156 20.61 -3.92 -20.28
N LYS A 157 21.11 -2.76 -19.89
CA LYS A 157 21.81 -2.59 -18.62
C LYS A 157 20.83 -2.29 -17.49
N ILE A 158 20.77 -3.16 -16.50
CA ILE A 158 19.76 -3.12 -15.43
C ILE A 158 20.38 -2.97 -14.05
N LEU A 159 19.71 -2.20 -13.19
CA LEU A 159 20.01 -2.06 -11.78
C LEU A 159 18.78 -2.37 -10.92
N ASP A 160 18.98 -3.16 -9.86
CA ASP A 160 18.06 -3.25 -8.72
C ASP A 160 18.74 -2.71 -7.45
N PRO A 161 18.42 -1.48 -6.98
CA PRO A 161 19.05 -0.89 -5.81
C PRO A 161 18.63 -1.51 -4.45
N CYS A 162 17.70 -2.46 -4.45
CA CYS A 162 17.24 -3.20 -3.27
C CYS A 162 17.02 -4.68 -3.66
N CYS A 163 18.07 -5.32 -4.18
CA CYS A 163 17.91 -6.53 -4.97
C CYS A 163 17.44 -7.76 -4.20
N GLY A 164 17.57 -7.77 -2.86
CA GLY A 164 17.33 -8.94 -2.05
C GLY A 164 18.08 -10.15 -2.62
N THR A 165 17.37 -11.24 -2.84
CA THR A 165 17.90 -12.49 -3.44
C THR A 165 17.94 -12.46 -4.97
N GLY A 166 17.67 -11.32 -5.58
CA GLY A 166 17.83 -11.06 -7.01
C GLY A 166 16.59 -11.33 -7.85
N SER A 167 15.38 -11.37 -7.29
CA SER A 167 14.17 -11.81 -8.02
C SER A 167 13.90 -11.03 -9.33
N PHE A 168 14.13 -9.71 -9.37
CA PHE A 168 14.04 -8.94 -10.61
C PHE A 168 15.17 -9.28 -11.60
N LEU A 169 16.39 -9.37 -11.08
CA LEU A 169 17.60 -9.64 -11.86
C LEU A 169 17.56 -11.02 -12.50
N LEU A 170 17.11 -12.04 -11.78
CA LEU A 170 16.90 -13.40 -12.27
C LEU A 170 15.77 -13.46 -13.30
N SER A 171 14.69 -12.71 -13.07
CA SER A 171 13.56 -12.69 -13.99
C SER A 171 13.92 -12.07 -15.35
N VAL A 172 14.85 -11.11 -15.40
CA VAL A 172 15.32 -10.52 -16.65
C VAL A 172 16.55 -11.23 -17.22
N ALA A 173 17.28 -12.02 -16.44
CA ALA A 173 18.55 -12.62 -16.81
C ALA A 173 18.52 -13.34 -18.17
N LYS A 174 17.45 -14.08 -18.46
CA LYS A 174 17.23 -14.79 -19.74
C LYS A 174 17.21 -13.89 -20.98
N LYS A 175 16.98 -12.59 -20.80
CA LYS A 175 16.96 -11.57 -21.86
C LYS A 175 18.29 -10.84 -21.99
N ILE A 176 19.25 -11.07 -21.10
CA ILE A 176 20.53 -10.37 -21.06
C ILE A 176 21.62 -11.28 -21.61
N LYS A 177 22.42 -10.80 -22.56
CA LYS A 177 23.52 -11.61 -23.14
C LYS A 177 24.76 -11.53 -22.29
N ASN A 178 25.12 -10.32 -21.84
CA ASN A 178 26.29 -10.10 -20.99
C ASN A 178 25.88 -9.98 -19.52
N PRO A 179 26.20 -10.95 -18.64
CA PRO A 179 25.83 -10.88 -17.23
C PRO A 179 26.48 -9.70 -16.49
N GLN A 180 27.51 -9.06 -17.04
CA GLN A 180 28.10 -7.83 -16.50
C GLN A 180 27.21 -6.59 -16.66
N ASN A 181 26.06 -6.71 -17.35
CA ASN A 181 25.03 -5.68 -17.45
C ASN A 181 24.01 -5.71 -16.30
N ILE A 182 24.12 -6.67 -15.37
CA ILE A 182 23.18 -6.87 -14.27
C ILE A 182 23.80 -6.37 -12.97
N TYR A 183 23.21 -5.34 -12.36
CA TYR A 183 23.71 -4.72 -11.13
C TYR A 183 22.67 -4.82 -10.00
N GLY A 184 23.15 -5.04 -8.79
CA GLY A 184 22.30 -5.14 -7.61
C GLY A 184 22.96 -4.61 -6.35
N TYR A 185 22.18 -3.97 -5.48
CA TYR A 185 22.61 -3.54 -4.16
C TYR A 185 21.64 -4.05 -3.12
N ASP A 186 22.15 -4.52 -1.98
CA ASP A 186 21.33 -4.79 -0.80
C ASP A 186 22.15 -4.62 0.48
N LEU A 187 21.46 -4.36 1.59
CA LEU A 187 22.04 -4.27 2.93
C LEU A 187 22.14 -5.64 3.62
N ASP A 188 21.53 -6.68 3.04
CA ASP A 188 21.53 -8.03 3.59
C ASP A 188 22.58 -8.91 2.90
N GLU A 189 23.66 -9.21 3.64
CA GLU A 189 24.75 -10.08 3.19
C GLU A 189 24.25 -11.44 2.67
N ASN A 190 23.29 -12.07 3.36
CA ASN A 190 22.77 -13.39 2.96
C ASN A 190 22.01 -13.28 1.64
N ALA A 191 21.21 -12.22 1.48
CA ALA A 191 20.44 -11.99 0.27
C ALA A 191 21.37 -11.72 -0.93
N CYS A 192 22.40 -10.88 -0.74
CA CYS A 192 23.44 -10.64 -1.74
C CYS A 192 24.16 -11.92 -2.14
N PHE A 193 24.52 -12.77 -1.18
CA PHE A 193 25.16 -14.06 -1.46
C PHE A 193 24.25 -14.94 -2.32
N ILE A 194 22.97 -15.09 -1.95
CA ILE A 194 22.00 -15.88 -2.72
C ILE A 194 21.85 -15.31 -4.15
N ALA A 195 21.72 -13.99 -4.31
CA ALA A 195 21.62 -13.36 -5.61
C ALA A 195 22.84 -13.65 -6.51
N LYS A 196 24.06 -13.62 -5.94
CA LYS A 196 25.28 -13.98 -6.66
C LYS A 196 25.26 -15.44 -7.12
N ILE A 197 24.91 -16.36 -6.23
CA ILE A 197 24.84 -17.80 -6.55
C ILE A 197 23.79 -18.06 -7.64
N ASN A 198 22.59 -17.49 -7.50
CA ASN A 198 21.51 -17.67 -8.46
C ASN A 198 21.91 -17.15 -9.85
N LEU A 199 22.55 -15.97 -9.94
CA LEU A 199 23.01 -15.42 -11.22
C LEU A 199 24.11 -16.28 -11.85
N ILE A 200 25.05 -16.79 -11.06
CA ILE A 200 26.09 -17.70 -11.58
C ILE A 200 25.48 -18.97 -12.18
N VAL A 201 24.46 -19.55 -11.52
CA VAL A 201 23.77 -20.74 -12.03
C VAL A 201 22.97 -20.44 -13.28
N GLU A 202 22.27 -19.31 -13.34
CA GLU A 202 21.52 -18.89 -14.54
C GLU A 202 22.45 -18.70 -15.74
N PHE A 203 23.63 -18.11 -15.53
CA PHE A 203 24.67 -17.90 -16.55
C PHE A 203 25.78 -18.96 -16.51
N LYS A 204 25.44 -20.23 -16.25
CA LYS A 204 26.41 -21.33 -16.05
C LYS A 204 27.44 -21.52 -17.17
N ASN A 205 27.16 -21.05 -18.39
CA ASN A 205 28.05 -21.14 -19.54
C ASN A 205 29.02 -19.94 -19.65
N THR A 206 29.08 -19.06 -18.65
CA THR A 206 29.92 -17.86 -18.65
C THR A 206 30.56 -17.69 -17.29
N GLU A 207 31.89 -17.58 -17.26
CA GLU A 207 32.61 -17.24 -16.03
C GLU A 207 32.61 -15.73 -15.81
N PHE A 208 32.01 -15.27 -14.72
CA PHE A 208 31.98 -13.85 -14.37
C PHE A 208 31.87 -13.66 -12.86
N MET A 209 32.18 -12.45 -12.41
CA MET A 209 31.85 -11.97 -11.06
C MET A 209 30.54 -11.19 -11.13
N PRO A 210 29.46 -11.61 -10.46
CA PRO A 210 28.22 -10.85 -10.44
C PRO A 210 28.40 -9.47 -9.79
N GLN A 211 27.83 -8.44 -10.41
CA GLN A 211 27.89 -7.04 -9.93
C GLN A 211 26.83 -6.79 -8.83
N ILE A 212 26.85 -7.65 -7.80
CA ILE A 212 25.97 -7.58 -6.63
C ILE A 212 26.78 -7.11 -5.42
N PHE A 213 26.35 -6.01 -4.81
CA PHE A 213 27.09 -5.32 -3.77
C PHE A 213 26.32 -5.32 -2.44
N HIS A 214 26.95 -5.88 -1.40
CA HIS A 214 26.46 -5.78 -0.02
C HIS A 214 26.82 -4.39 0.55
N LYS A 215 26.01 -3.39 0.20
CA LYS A 215 26.26 -1.96 0.47
C LYS A 215 24.95 -1.17 0.55
N ASP A 216 25.00 -0.03 1.22
CA ASP A 216 23.91 0.94 1.25
C ASP A 216 23.87 1.77 -0.04
N PHE A 217 23.00 1.43 -0.98
CA PHE A 217 22.84 2.17 -2.23
C PHE A 217 22.58 3.68 -2.04
N LEU A 218 21.91 4.07 -0.94
CA LEU A 218 21.62 5.48 -0.68
C LEU A 218 22.85 6.29 -0.28
N LEU A 219 23.96 5.64 0.12
CA LEU A 219 25.22 6.28 0.48
C LEU A 219 26.29 6.17 -0.63
N GLU A 220 26.03 5.40 -1.68
CA GLU A 220 26.98 5.26 -2.79
C GLU A 220 26.81 6.42 -3.79
N ASP A 221 27.89 7.17 -4.04
CA ASP A 221 27.94 8.24 -5.06
C ASP A 221 28.96 7.97 -6.17
N ASN A 222 29.81 6.95 -6.02
CA ASN A 222 30.92 6.69 -6.95
C ASN A 222 30.54 5.83 -8.17
N LEU A 223 29.26 5.48 -8.33
CA LEU A 223 28.80 4.68 -9.47
C LEU A 223 28.76 5.56 -10.72
N ARG A 224 29.82 5.52 -11.54
CA ARG A 224 29.92 6.26 -12.81
C ARG A 224 29.23 5.54 -13.97
N GLN A 225 28.03 5.03 -13.73
CA GLN A 225 27.29 4.23 -14.69
C GLN A 225 25.82 4.65 -14.69
N ASP A 226 25.30 4.88 -15.88
CA ASP A 226 23.86 4.98 -16.11
C ASP A 226 23.29 3.61 -16.53
N PHE A 227 21.99 3.43 -16.29
CA PHE A 227 21.24 2.22 -16.55
C PHE A 227 20.08 2.48 -17.51
N ASP A 228 19.82 1.55 -18.41
CA ASP A 228 18.65 1.58 -19.30
C ASP A 228 17.38 1.28 -18.50
N VAL A 229 17.50 0.39 -17.51
CA VAL A 229 16.39 -0.03 -16.66
C VAL A 229 16.79 -0.01 -15.19
N ILE A 230 15.90 0.52 -14.35
CA ILE A 230 15.94 0.30 -12.91
C ILE A 230 14.67 -0.42 -12.51
N ALA A 231 14.74 -1.60 -11.89
CA ALA A 231 13.55 -2.33 -11.44
C ALA A 231 13.74 -2.81 -10.01
N THR A 232 12.83 -2.44 -9.11
CA THR A 232 13.03 -2.72 -7.69
C THR A 232 11.76 -2.68 -6.87
N ASN A 233 11.78 -3.41 -5.75
CA ASN A 233 10.84 -3.27 -4.65
C ASN A 233 11.57 -2.62 -3.47
N PRO A 234 11.60 -1.28 -3.38
CA PRO A 234 12.31 -0.61 -2.31
C PRO A 234 11.61 -0.86 -0.96
N PRO A 235 12.30 -0.76 0.18
CA PRO A 235 11.71 -1.02 1.49
C PRO A 235 10.59 -0.02 1.82
N TRP A 236 9.51 -0.49 2.47
CA TRP A 236 8.36 0.35 2.87
C TRP A 236 8.32 0.59 4.38
N GLY A 237 8.26 1.85 4.80
CA GLY A 237 8.16 2.22 6.22
C GLY A 237 9.30 1.69 7.09
N ALA A 238 10.44 1.38 6.48
CA ALA A 238 11.62 0.88 7.18
C ALA A 238 12.23 1.98 8.06
N VAL A 239 12.97 1.58 9.09
CA VAL A 239 13.69 2.54 9.92
C VAL A 239 14.87 3.09 9.11
N THR A 240 14.83 4.38 8.82
CA THR A 240 15.82 5.06 7.96
C THR A 240 16.96 5.65 8.79
N SER A 241 18.19 5.60 8.26
CA SER A 241 19.34 6.29 8.85
C SER A 241 19.09 7.80 9.00
N PRO A 242 19.52 8.45 10.11
CA PRO A 242 19.49 9.91 10.25
C PRO A 242 20.24 10.64 9.11
N GLU A 243 21.25 10.01 8.53
CA GLU A 243 22.07 10.56 7.46
C GLU A 243 21.27 10.80 6.17
N TYR A 244 20.31 9.93 5.85
CA TYR A 244 19.47 10.08 4.65
C TYR A 244 18.71 11.41 4.66
N LYS A 245 18.29 11.89 5.83
CA LYS A 245 17.59 13.17 5.95
C LYS A 245 18.47 14.35 5.55
N LYS A 246 19.77 14.26 5.81
CA LYS A 246 20.75 15.28 5.42
C LYS A 246 21.06 15.22 3.93
N LEU A 247 21.23 14.00 3.39
CA LEU A 247 21.55 13.78 1.98
C LEU A 247 20.37 14.04 1.03
N TYR A 248 19.14 13.84 1.50
CA TYR A 248 17.91 13.93 0.70
C TYR A 248 16.88 14.88 1.34
N PRO A 249 17.19 16.17 1.48
CA PRO A 249 16.32 17.14 2.18
C PRO A 249 14.96 17.34 1.50
N LEU A 250 14.83 16.99 0.21
CA LEU A 250 13.56 17.03 -0.53
C LEU A 250 12.52 16.03 0.00
N ILE A 251 12.96 14.95 0.66
CA ILE A 251 12.08 13.89 1.18
C ILE A 251 11.69 14.20 2.63
N THR A 252 10.76 15.13 2.78
CA THR A 252 10.23 15.57 4.09
C THR A 252 9.41 14.49 4.80
N SER A 253 8.80 13.56 4.04
CA SER A 253 8.01 12.43 4.53
C SER A 253 8.84 11.43 5.33
N LYS A 254 10.15 11.37 5.06
CA LYS A 254 11.11 10.38 5.59
C LYS A 254 10.75 8.94 5.24
N GLU A 255 9.95 8.76 4.20
CA GLU A 255 9.52 7.45 3.75
C GLU A 255 10.65 6.74 3.00
N SER A 256 10.93 5.48 3.36
CA SER A 256 12.13 4.77 2.91
C SER A 256 12.18 4.62 1.39
N PHE A 257 11.07 4.22 0.76
CA PHE A 257 11.01 4.07 -0.70
C PHE A 257 11.24 5.38 -1.47
N SER A 258 10.98 6.54 -0.83
CA SER A 258 11.08 7.83 -1.50
C SER A 258 12.55 8.22 -1.75
N TYR A 259 13.46 7.82 -0.86
CA TYR A 259 14.89 8.03 -1.07
C TYR A 259 15.42 7.22 -2.26
N PHE A 260 14.96 5.97 -2.42
CA PHE A 260 15.36 5.12 -3.54
C PHE A 260 14.85 5.66 -4.87
N ILE A 261 13.58 6.07 -4.96
CA ILE A 261 13.04 6.69 -6.19
C ILE A 261 13.85 7.93 -6.57
N LEU A 262 14.18 8.79 -5.61
CA LEU A 262 14.98 9.99 -5.85
C LEU A 262 16.40 9.63 -6.32
N LYS A 263 17.08 8.71 -5.64
CA LYS A 263 18.46 8.34 -5.98
C LYS A 263 18.55 7.59 -7.31
N SER A 264 17.58 6.71 -7.62
CA SER A 264 17.48 6.01 -8.89
C SER A 264 17.39 6.97 -10.09
N GLU A 265 16.81 8.16 -9.92
CA GLU A 265 16.75 9.18 -10.98
C GLU A 265 18.14 9.55 -11.48
N LYS A 266 19.12 9.66 -10.57
CA LYS A 266 20.50 10.06 -10.90
C LYS A 266 21.22 9.05 -11.79
N PHE A 267 20.91 7.77 -11.66
CA PHE A 267 21.59 6.68 -12.38
C PHE A 267 20.78 6.13 -13.55
N LEU A 268 19.58 6.65 -13.81
CA LEU A 268 18.79 6.22 -14.96
C LEU A 268 19.23 7.03 -16.20
N HIS A 269 19.47 6.34 -17.31
CA HIS A 269 19.72 6.99 -18.60
C HIS A 269 18.57 7.91 -19.00
N LYS A 270 18.85 8.93 -19.83
CA LYS A 270 17.86 9.90 -20.31
C LYS A 270 16.61 9.25 -20.95
N ASN A 271 16.80 8.11 -21.61
CA ASN A 271 15.72 7.33 -22.25
C ASN A 271 15.37 6.06 -21.45
N GLY A 272 15.88 5.94 -20.22
CA GLY A 272 15.70 4.77 -19.38
C GLY A 272 14.33 4.73 -18.71
N ILE A 273 13.94 3.51 -18.31
CA ILE A 273 12.67 3.21 -17.66
C ILE A 273 12.94 2.68 -16.25
N ALA A 274 12.21 3.20 -15.26
CA ALA A 274 12.19 2.68 -13.90
C ALA A 274 10.86 2.00 -13.57
N TYR A 275 10.93 0.85 -12.91
CA TYR A 275 9.79 0.09 -12.39
C TYR A 275 9.90 0.00 -10.86
N PHE A 276 8.94 0.61 -10.16
CA PHE A 276 8.90 0.58 -8.70
C PHE A 276 7.68 -0.16 -8.19
N VAL A 277 7.89 -1.19 -7.38
CA VAL A 277 6.82 -1.86 -6.62
C VAL A 277 6.61 -1.13 -5.31
N LEU A 278 5.43 -0.53 -5.13
CA LEU A 278 5.17 0.44 -4.07
C LEU A 278 3.84 0.17 -3.36
N PRO A 279 3.65 0.65 -2.12
CA PRO A 279 2.35 0.58 -1.48
C PRO A 279 1.37 1.54 -2.17
N GLU A 280 0.09 1.14 -2.28
CA GLU A 280 -1.00 1.95 -2.86
C GLU A 280 -1.11 3.36 -2.21
N SER A 281 -0.62 3.52 -0.97
CA SER A 281 -0.60 4.79 -0.25
C SER A 281 0.19 5.90 -0.95
N ILE A 282 1.19 5.58 -1.78
CA ILE A 282 1.94 6.60 -2.52
C ILE A 282 1.01 7.44 -3.40
N LEU A 283 -0.07 6.85 -3.92
CA LEU A 283 -0.98 7.50 -4.86
C LEU A 283 -1.69 8.71 -4.23
N ASN A 284 -2.13 8.63 -2.97
CA ASN A 284 -3.04 9.63 -2.40
C ASN A 284 -2.68 10.17 -1.01
N VAL A 285 -1.88 9.47 -0.19
CA VAL A 285 -1.63 9.90 1.18
C VAL A 285 -0.86 11.22 1.18
N LYS A 286 -1.35 12.20 1.95
CA LYS A 286 -0.83 13.57 2.01
C LYS A 286 0.68 13.63 2.34
N VAL A 287 1.15 12.75 3.21
CA VAL A 287 2.58 12.73 3.62
C VAL A 287 3.51 12.46 2.45
N HIS A 288 3.09 11.68 1.44
CA HIS A 288 3.89 11.36 0.25
C HIS A 288 3.76 12.40 -0.88
N LYS A 289 3.26 13.60 -0.58
CA LYS A 289 3.17 14.69 -1.57
C LYS A 289 4.55 15.07 -2.11
N ASP A 290 5.56 15.07 -1.25
CA ASP A 290 6.95 15.40 -1.60
C ASP A 290 7.49 14.52 -2.72
N ILE A 291 7.37 13.20 -2.59
CA ILE A 291 7.87 12.26 -3.60
C ILE A 291 7.02 12.29 -4.87
N ARG A 292 5.69 12.49 -4.77
CA ARG A 292 4.85 12.68 -5.97
C ARG A 292 5.26 13.93 -6.76
N GLN A 293 5.57 15.03 -6.08
CA GLN A 293 6.07 16.24 -6.72
C GLN A 293 7.43 16.02 -7.37
N PHE A 294 8.33 15.29 -6.71
CA PHE A 294 9.61 14.90 -7.31
C PHE A 294 9.41 14.04 -8.57
N ILE A 295 8.52 13.04 -8.52
CA ILE A 295 8.20 12.18 -9.67
C ILE A 295 7.67 13.01 -10.83
N LEU A 296 6.67 13.85 -10.60
CA LEU A 296 6.08 14.70 -11.64
C LEU A 296 7.10 15.69 -12.24
N LYS A 297 8.08 16.14 -11.45
CA LYS A 297 9.15 17.02 -11.92
C LYS A 297 10.15 16.27 -12.81
N ASN A 298 10.66 15.12 -12.37
CA ASN A 298 11.82 14.48 -12.99
C ASN A 298 11.49 13.31 -13.93
N TYR A 299 10.30 12.72 -13.82
CA TYR A 299 9.87 11.58 -14.64
C TYR A 299 8.57 11.83 -15.39
N GLN A 300 8.41 11.17 -16.53
CA GLN A 300 7.11 10.89 -17.11
C GLN A 300 6.54 9.63 -16.44
N ILE A 301 5.32 9.69 -15.94
CA ILE A 301 4.62 8.48 -15.51
C ILE A 301 4.07 7.82 -16.78
N VAL A 302 4.50 6.59 -17.05
CA VAL A 302 4.03 5.82 -18.21
C VAL A 302 2.81 5.01 -17.81
N GLU A 303 2.92 4.26 -16.72
CA GLU A 303 1.88 3.35 -16.25
C GLU A 303 1.77 3.35 -14.72
N ILE A 304 0.53 3.31 -14.22
CA ILE A 304 0.21 2.98 -12.82
C ILE A 304 -0.63 1.70 -12.83
N LYS A 305 -0.04 0.56 -12.44
CA LYS A 305 -0.75 -0.72 -12.39
C LYS A 305 -1.09 -1.09 -10.96
N ASN A 306 -2.37 -1.21 -10.62
CA ASN A 306 -2.83 -1.69 -9.32
C ASN A 306 -2.83 -3.22 -9.30
N ILE A 307 -2.04 -3.80 -8.41
CA ILE A 307 -1.87 -5.26 -8.28
C ILE A 307 -2.79 -5.83 -7.20
N GLY A 308 -3.36 -4.99 -6.33
CA GLY A 308 -4.10 -5.46 -5.17
C GLY A 308 -3.16 -5.97 -4.07
N ARG A 309 -3.49 -7.08 -3.41
CA ARG A 309 -2.61 -7.68 -2.39
C ARG A 309 -1.72 -8.73 -3.03
N ALA A 310 -0.40 -8.53 -2.95
CA ALA A 310 0.58 -9.42 -3.59
C ALA A 310 1.46 -10.21 -2.60
N PHE A 311 1.49 -9.86 -1.31
CA PHE A 311 2.42 -10.42 -0.34
C PHE A 311 1.70 -11.04 0.86
N SER A 312 2.03 -12.28 1.20
CA SER A 312 1.49 -12.97 2.38
C SER A 312 1.84 -12.23 3.67
N GLY A 313 0.84 -12.05 4.54
CA GLY A 313 0.99 -11.37 5.83
C GLY A 313 0.99 -9.83 5.75
N VAL A 314 1.02 -9.23 4.55
CA VAL A 314 0.97 -7.77 4.32
C VAL A 314 -0.46 -7.35 3.96
N LEU A 315 -1.00 -6.36 4.69
CA LEU A 315 -2.37 -5.88 4.46
C LEU A 315 -2.48 -4.81 3.39
N SER A 316 -1.37 -4.10 3.14
CA SER A 316 -1.26 -3.02 2.15
C SER A 316 -1.45 -3.56 0.74
N LYS A 317 -2.17 -2.82 -0.08
CA LYS A 317 -2.21 -3.08 -1.52
C LYS A 317 -0.96 -2.52 -2.19
N VAL A 318 -0.69 -3.05 -3.37
CA VAL A 318 0.53 -2.84 -4.15
C VAL A 318 0.18 -2.18 -5.47
N VAL A 319 1.03 -1.26 -5.89
CA VAL A 319 1.02 -0.66 -7.22
C VAL A 319 2.39 -0.80 -7.85
N VAL A 320 2.44 -1.00 -9.16
CA VAL A 320 3.66 -0.85 -9.96
C VAL A 320 3.60 0.51 -10.62
N LEU A 321 4.62 1.32 -10.37
CA LEU A 321 4.79 2.61 -11.01
C LEU A 321 5.90 2.49 -12.07
N THR A 322 5.50 2.64 -13.34
CA THR A 322 6.44 2.66 -14.47
C THR A 322 6.74 4.11 -14.83
N LEU A 323 8.00 4.50 -14.72
CA LEU A 323 8.48 5.86 -14.92
C LEU A 323 9.48 5.90 -16.07
N SER A 324 9.35 6.85 -16.97
CA SER A 324 10.37 7.17 -17.98
C SER A 324 11.11 8.44 -17.58
N LYS A 325 12.43 8.48 -17.74
CA LYS A 325 13.19 9.74 -17.58
C LYS A 325 12.93 10.70 -18.73
N GLN A 326 12.60 10.18 -19.90
CA GLN A 326 12.21 10.99 -21.05
C GLN A 326 10.79 11.51 -20.85
N LYS A 327 10.64 12.84 -20.86
CA LYS A 327 9.34 13.50 -20.82
C LYS A 327 8.63 13.36 -22.17
N SER A 328 7.32 13.10 -22.11
CA SER A 328 6.42 13.12 -23.27
C SER A 328 5.09 13.80 -22.87
N ASN A 329 4.27 14.14 -23.86
CA ASN A 329 2.91 14.64 -23.63
C ASN A 329 1.85 13.52 -23.72
N GLU A 330 2.29 12.26 -23.68
CA GLU A 330 1.39 11.11 -23.78
C GLU A 330 0.53 10.97 -22.52
N ASN A 331 -0.65 10.40 -22.70
CA ASN A 331 -1.51 10.07 -21.58
C ASN A 331 -0.86 8.97 -20.73
N ILE A 332 -1.01 9.10 -19.41
CA ILE A 332 -0.62 8.07 -18.45
C ILE A 332 -1.65 6.95 -18.54
N SER A 333 -1.19 5.69 -18.64
CA SER A 333 -2.07 4.51 -18.52
C SER A 333 -2.23 4.14 -17.05
N ILE A 334 -3.47 3.95 -16.59
CA ILE A 334 -3.76 3.44 -15.24
C ILE A 334 -4.51 2.12 -15.43
N LYS A 335 -3.96 1.03 -14.91
CA LYS A 335 -4.55 -0.31 -15.05
C LYS A 335 -4.98 -0.83 -13.70
N ILE A 336 -6.25 -1.21 -13.58
CA ILE A 336 -6.82 -1.79 -12.36
C ILE A 336 -7.72 -2.94 -12.74
N ASN A 337 -7.38 -4.12 -12.26
CA ASN A 337 -8.01 -5.37 -12.70
C ASN A 337 -7.92 -5.43 -14.24
N GLU A 338 -9.06 -5.52 -14.92
CA GLU A 338 -9.16 -5.57 -16.39
C GLU A 338 -9.46 -4.20 -17.04
N LYS A 339 -9.61 -3.13 -16.24
CA LYS A 339 -9.91 -1.78 -16.75
C LYS A 339 -8.63 -0.98 -16.98
N GLU A 340 -8.60 -0.23 -18.09
CA GLU A 340 -7.58 0.76 -18.40
C GLU A 340 -8.20 2.17 -18.45
N TYR A 341 -7.57 3.12 -17.76
CA TYR A 341 -7.89 4.54 -17.78
C TYR A 341 -6.73 5.30 -18.41
N LYS A 342 -7.05 6.36 -19.16
CA LYS A 342 -6.04 7.23 -19.78
C LYS A 342 -6.22 8.65 -19.28
N ILE A 343 -5.18 9.21 -18.67
CA ILE A 343 -5.22 10.54 -18.05
C ILE A 343 -4.12 11.44 -18.59
N ASN A 344 -4.47 12.69 -18.85
CA ASN A 344 -3.49 13.71 -19.23
C ASN A 344 -2.58 14.03 -18.02
N PRO A 345 -1.24 13.97 -18.16
CA PRO A 345 -0.32 14.23 -17.06
C PRO A 345 -0.51 15.60 -16.37
N LYS A 346 -1.02 16.60 -17.11
CA LYS A 346 -1.30 17.94 -16.57
C LYS A 346 -2.33 17.93 -15.43
N TYR A 347 -3.20 16.92 -15.36
CA TYR A 347 -4.16 16.79 -14.27
C TYR A 347 -3.46 16.63 -12.91
N TYR A 348 -2.47 15.73 -12.82
CA TYR A 348 -1.73 15.49 -11.56
C TYR A 348 -0.85 16.66 -11.15
N LEU A 349 -0.42 17.52 -12.08
CA LEU A 349 0.31 18.75 -11.76
C LEU A 349 -0.58 19.78 -11.04
N LYS A 350 -1.88 19.80 -11.36
CA LYS A 350 -2.81 20.84 -10.90
C LYS A 350 -3.72 20.40 -9.76
N ASN A 351 -3.94 19.10 -9.59
CA ASN A 351 -4.86 18.62 -8.58
C ASN A 351 -4.31 18.78 -7.14
N THR A 352 -5.22 18.72 -6.17
CA THR A 352 -4.89 18.89 -4.76
C THR A 352 -3.89 17.83 -4.29
N ASN A 353 -2.79 18.27 -3.66
CA ASN A 353 -1.71 17.41 -3.17
C ASN A 353 -1.03 16.53 -4.22
N ASN A 354 -1.17 16.84 -5.52
CA ASN A 354 -0.57 16.09 -6.63
C ASN A 354 -0.89 14.59 -6.57
N ILE A 355 -2.14 14.25 -6.25
CA ILE A 355 -2.60 12.87 -6.06
C ILE A 355 -2.64 12.16 -7.41
N PHE A 356 -2.15 10.93 -7.46
CA PHE A 356 -2.26 10.06 -8.63
C PHE A 356 -3.62 9.34 -8.59
N SER A 357 -4.69 10.11 -8.81
CA SER A 357 -6.08 9.63 -8.77
C SER A 357 -6.35 8.61 -9.87
N ILE A 358 -7.17 7.60 -9.57
CA ILE A 358 -7.59 6.59 -10.55
C ILE A 358 -8.79 7.16 -11.31
N ILE A 359 -8.51 7.79 -12.44
CA ILE A 359 -9.47 8.57 -13.22
C ILE A 359 -9.04 8.62 -14.68
N ASP A 360 -9.98 8.66 -15.64
CA ASP A 360 -9.67 8.93 -17.05
C ASP A 360 -9.94 10.39 -17.46
N ASN A 361 -9.59 10.75 -18.69
CA ASN A 361 -9.85 12.09 -19.23
C ASN A 361 -11.35 12.41 -19.33
N PHE A 362 -12.21 11.41 -19.53
CA PHE A 362 -13.67 11.60 -19.60
C PHE A 362 -14.22 11.99 -18.22
N ASP A 363 -13.82 11.26 -17.19
CA ASP A 363 -14.13 11.54 -15.80
C ASP A 363 -13.67 12.96 -15.40
N VAL A 364 -12.48 13.40 -15.81
CA VAL A 364 -12.00 14.76 -15.52
C VAL A 364 -12.92 15.82 -16.14
N ASN A 365 -13.31 15.65 -17.40
CA ASN A 365 -14.21 16.56 -18.09
C ASN A 365 -15.61 16.56 -17.46
N LEU A 366 -16.12 15.38 -17.11
CA LEU A 366 -17.40 15.21 -16.46
C LEU A 366 -17.42 15.84 -15.06
N LEU A 367 -16.37 15.64 -14.25
CA LEU A 367 -16.21 16.32 -12.97
C LEU A 367 -16.13 17.84 -13.16
N LYS A 368 -15.40 18.34 -14.16
CA LYS A 368 -15.35 19.78 -14.45
C LYS A 368 -16.73 20.33 -14.79
N LYS A 369 -17.52 19.61 -15.59
CA LYS A 369 -18.91 19.96 -15.92
C LYS A 369 -19.78 20.00 -14.65
N ILE A 370 -19.74 18.96 -13.83
CA ILE A 370 -20.50 18.87 -12.56
C ILE A 370 -20.16 20.03 -11.63
N TYR A 371 -18.87 20.30 -11.41
CA TYR A 371 -18.42 21.36 -10.50
C TYR A 371 -18.57 22.77 -11.09
N SER A 372 -18.78 22.91 -12.41
CA SER A 372 -19.12 24.20 -13.02
C SER A 372 -20.56 24.62 -12.78
N HIS A 373 -21.44 23.67 -12.43
CA HIS A 373 -22.80 23.98 -12.03
C HIS A 373 -22.78 24.78 -10.71
N PRO A 374 -23.56 25.86 -10.56
CA PRO A 374 -23.64 26.61 -9.31
C PRO A 374 -23.94 25.68 -8.14
N HIS A 375 -23.11 25.69 -7.11
CA HIS A 375 -23.24 24.77 -5.99
C HIS A 375 -22.77 25.38 -4.67
N GLN A 376 -23.32 24.85 -3.59
CA GLN A 376 -22.85 25.01 -2.22
C GLN A 376 -22.01 23.78 -1.83
N THR A 377 -21.24 23.91 -0.76
CA THR A 377 -20.53 22.79 -0.13
C THR A 377 -20.90 22.69 1.34
N LEU A 378 -20.76 21.50 1.92
CA LEU A 378 -20.84 21.38 3.37
C LEU A 378 -19.63 22.10 3.97
N ASP A 379 -19.87 23.16 4.73
CA ASP A 379 -18.82 23.95 5.35
C ASP A 379 -18.73 23.70 6.87
N ASN A 380 -18.02 24.57 7.58
CA ASN A 380 -17.87 24.49 9.03
C ASN A 380 -19.14 24.90 9.81
N SER A 381 -20.17 25.42 9.14
CA SER A 381 -21.47 25.69 9.78
C SER A 381 -22.24 24.39 10.04
N SER A 382 -22.02 23.36 9.20
CA SER A 382 -22.53 21.99 9.42
C SER A 382 -21.87 21.37 10.65
N ILE A 383 -22.66 20.63 11.45
CA ILE A 383 -22.17 20.00 12.68
C ILE A 383 -21.75 18.57 12.39
N TRP A 384 -20.56 18.20 12.85
CA TRP A 384 -19.96 16.89 12.64
C TRP A 384 -19.59 16.25 13.98
N ALA A 385 -19.83 14.95 14.11
CA ALA A 385 -19.42 14.20 15.28
C ALA A 385 -18.93 12.80 14.92
N ILE A 386 -17.92 12.33 15.66
CA ILE A 386 -17.52 10.93 15.64
C ILE A 386 -18.50 10.11 16.48
N GLY A 387 -18.79 8.88 16.05
CA GLY A 387 -19.42 7.90 16.94
C GLY A 387 -18.53 7.61 18.17
N ILE A 388 -19.12 7.02 19.20
CA ILE A 388 -18.44 6.71 20.46
C ILE A 388 -17.26 5.77 20.21
N VAL A 389 -16.07 6.18 20.62
CA VAL A 389 -14.86 5.35 20.69
C VAL A 389 -14.73 4.86 22.12
N THR A 390 -15.10 3.62 22.39
CA THR A 390 -15.07 3.08 23.76
C THR A 390 -13.66 2.81 24.26
N GLY A 391 -12.69 2.58 23.36
CA GLY A 391 -11.35 2.06 23.67
C GLY A 391 -11.31 0.56 24.01
N ASN A 392 -12.43 -0.03 24.46
CA ASN A 392 -12.57 -1.45 24.71
C ASN A 392 -14.03 -1.93 24.53
N ASN A 393 -14.43 -2.24 23.31
CA ASN A 393 -15.80 -2.67 23.01
C ASN A 393 -16.24 -3.88 23.85
N LYS A 394 -15.34 -4.81 24.16
CA LYS A 394 -15.67 -6.01 24.96
C LYS A 394 -16.11 -5.68 26.39
N LYS A 395 -15.58 -4.58 26.95
CA LYS A 395 -15.92 -4.14 28.32
C LYS A 395 -17.26 -3.40 28.36
N TYR A 396 -17.53 -2.56 27.36
CA TYR A 396 -18.62 -1.57 27.43
C TYR A 396 -19.87 -1.95 26.64
N ILE A 397 -19.81 -2.97 25.77
CA ILE A 397 -20.90 -3.34 24.87
C ILE A 397 -21.32 -4.76 25.14
N SER A 398 -22.62 -4.98 25.30
CA SER A 398 -23.21 -6.30 25.58
C SER A 398 -24.56 -6.47 24.89
N ALA A 399 -25.00 -7.72 24.72
CA ALA A 399 -26.36 -8.04 24.30
C ALA A 399 -27.40 -7.96 25.46
N ASN A 400 -26.95 -7.68 26.69
CA ASN A 400 -27.83 -7.51 27.84
C ASN A 400 -28.67 -6.23 27.72
N LYS A 401 -29.99 -6.38 27.55
CA LYS A 401 -30.95 -5.27 27.45
C LYS A 401 -31.01 -4.39 28.69
N ASN A 402 -30.65 -4.92 29.85
CA ASN A 402 -30.66 -4.19 31.13
C ASN A 402 -29.39 -3.36 31.34
N LEU A 403 -28.39 -3.44 30.46
CA LEU A 403 -27.15 -2.66 30.59
C LEU A 403 -27.37 -1.15 30.43
N GLY A 404 -28.38 -0.76 29.63
CA GLY A 404 -28.65 0.64 29.33
C GLY A 404 -29.41 0.78 28.02
N GLU A 405 -29.00 1.73 27.18
CA GLU A 405 -29.67 2.01 25.91
C GLU A 405 -29.01 1.31 24.71
N LYS A 406 -29.72 1.24 23.58
CA LYS A 406 -29.20 0.62 22.36
C LYS A 406 -28.06 1.43 21.75
N ILE A 407 -26.99 0.74 21.36
CA ILE A 407 -25.85 1.29 20.62
C ILE A 407 -25.75 0.66 19.24
N TYR A 408 -25.60 1.49 18.21
CA TYR A 408 -25.61 1.06 16.81
C TYR A 408 -24.19 1.13 16.22
N SER A 409 -23.89 0.27 15.25
CA SER A 409 -22.61 0.23 14.54
C SER A 409 -22.79 0.56 13.07
N GLY A 410 -21.69 0.71 12.34
CA GLY A 410 -21.71 0.85 10.88
C GLY A 410 -22.36 -0.32 10.13
N LYS A 411 -22.60 -1.48 10.77
CA LYS A 411 -23.38 -2.58 10.19
C LYS A 411 -24.88 -2.29 10.16
N ASN A 412 -25.36 -1.47 11.09
CA ASN A 412 -26.77 -1.12 11.22
C ASN A 412 -27.17 0.04 10.29
N ILE A 413 -26.20 0.74 9.71
CA ILE A 413 -26.44 1.86 8.78
C ILE A 413 -26.58 1.29 7.37
N LEU A 414 -27.82 1.30 6.87
CA LEU A 414 -28.19 0.94 5.52
C LEU A 414 -28.58 2.19 4.73
N LYS A 415 -28.64 2.09 3.40
CA LYS A 415 -29.06 3.22 2.55
C LYS A 415 -30.47 3.65 2.95
N ASN A 416 -30.63 4.90 3.40
CA ASN A 416 -31.88 5.50 3.86
C ASN A 416 -32.53 4.86 5.12
N LYS A 417 -31.91 3.87 5.76
CA LYS A 417 -32.52 3.15 6.90
C LYS A 417 -31.49 2.76 7.95
N ILE A 418 -31.90 2.78 9.21
CA ILE A 418 -31.14 2.24 10.34
C ILE A 418 -31.83 0.94 10.76
N SER A 419 -31.15 -0.20 10.62
CA SER A 419 -31.63 -1.48 11.14
C SER A 419 -31.54 -1.50 12.66
N ASP A 420 -32.29 -2.38 13.32
CA ASP A 420 -32.23 -2.49 14.77
C ASP A 420 -30.85 -2.98 15.26
N SER A 421 -30.56 -2.75 16.54
CA SER A 421 -29.36 -3.23 17.22
C SER A 421 -29.71 -4.12 18.41
N GLU A 422 -28.98 -5.22 18.53
CA GLU A 422 -29.01 -6.12 19.69
C GLU A 422 -28.01 -5.72 20.77
N ASN A 423 -27.20 -4.69 20.53
CA ASN A 423 -26.16 -4.25 21.44
C ASN A 423 -26.63 -3.06 22.28
N TYR A 424 -26.23 -3.08 23.55
CA TYR A 424 -26.55 -2.10 24.57
C TYR A 424 -25.29 -1.52 25.19
N ILE A 425 -25.40 -0.30 25.73
CA ILE A 425 -24.33 0.43 26.40
C ILE A 425 -24.89 1.17 27.62
N ASN A 426 -24.14 1.20 28.71
CA ASN A 426 -24.34 2.18 29.77
C ASN A 426 -23.58 3.46 29.38
N TYR A 427 -24.28 4.46 28.85
CA TYR A 427 -23.62 5.66 28.35
C TYR A 427 -23.21 6.60 29.50
N THR A 428 -21.91 6.69 29.73
CA THR A 428 -21.30 7.65 30.66
C THR A 428 -20.08 8.25 29.98
N ARG A 429 -20.12 9.54 29.70
CA ARG A 429 -19.20 10.22 28.76
C ARG A 429 -17.73 10.05 29.14
N GLU A 430 -17.44 10.10 30.44
CA GLU A 430 -16.11 10.06 31.06
C GLU A 430 -15.44 8.68 30.91
N ASN A 431 -16.23 7.63 30.69
CA ASN A 431 -15.75 6.25 30.65
C ASN A 431 -15.16 5.83 29.30
N PHE A 432 -15.27 6.67 28.27
CA PHE A 432 -14.95 6.30 26.89
C PHE A 432 -13.70 7.02 26.37
N GLN A 433 -12.95 6.33 25.49
CA GLN A 433 -11.76 6.88 24.87
C GLN A 433 -12.04 8.17 24.09
N GLN A 434 -13.13 8.29 23.34
CA GLN A 434 -13.43 9.53 22.63
C GLN A 434 -14.93 9.63 22.35
N VAL A 435 -15.48 10.80 22.63
CA VAL A 435 -16.91 11.10 22.52
C VAL A 435 -17.09 12.54 22.07
N ALA A 436 -18.10 12.77 21.26
CA ALA A 436 -18.56 14.10 20.89
C ALA A 436 -19.40 14.71 22.02
N PRO A 437 -19.69 16.02 21.97
CA PRO A 437 -20.70 16.64 22.82
C PRO A 437 -22.05 15.92 22.75
N GLU A 438 -22.68 15.71 23.91
CA GLU A 438 -23.90 14.90 24.04
C GLU A 438 -25.09 15.49 23.26
N ASN A 439 -25.19 16.82 23.21
CA ASN A 439 -26.22 17.52 22.44
C ASN A 439 -26.23 17.14 20.95
N ILE A 440 -25.09 16.70 20.39
CA ILE A 440 -25.02 16.22 19.00
C ILE A 440 -25.57 14.79 18.89
N TYR A 441 -25.27 13.92 19.86
CA TYR A 441 -25.83 12.56 19.93
C TYR A 441 -27.35 12.60 20.12
N ARG A 442 -27.82 13.54 20.94
CA ARG A 442 -29.24 13.75 21.26
C ARG A 442 -29.95 14.76 20.35
N ALA A 443 -29.33 15.16 19.24
CA ALA A 443 -29.96 16.04 18.27
C ALA A 443 -31.30 15.43 17.77
N LYS A 444 -32.34 16.26 17.70
CA LYS A 444 -33.71 15.88 17.27
C LYS A 444 -33.69 15.23 15.89
N GLU A 445 -32.87 15.76 14.99
CA GLU A 445 -32.65 15.23 13.65
C GLU A 445 -31.15 15.23 13.35
N LYS A 446 -30.65 14.13 12.81
CA LYS A 446 -29.27 14.02 12.32
C LYS A 446 -29.16 12.97 11.22
N LEU A 447 -28.15 13.12 10.37
CA LEU A 447 -27.70 12.05 9.49
C LEU A 447 -26.62 11.24 10.18
N VAL A 448 -26.63 9.95 9.92
CA VAL A 448 -25.62 9.00 10.34
C VAL A 448 -25.09 8.27 9.13
N TYR A 449 -23.78 8.08 9.07
CA TYR A 449 -23.15 7.45 7.91
C TYR A 449 -22.11 6.43 8.30
N LYS A 450 -21.99 5.40 7.47
CA LYS A 450 -21.02 4.32 7.66
C LYS A 450 -19.61 4.84 7.41
N PHE A 451 -18.80 4.94 8.46
CA PHE A 451 -17.46 5.52 8.39
C PHE A 451 -16.47 4.64 7.64
N ILE A 452 -16.55 3.31 7.83
CA ILE A 452 -15.69 2.34 7.14
C ILE A 452 -16.50 1.74 5.99
N SER A 453 -16.42 2.38 4.83
CA SER A 453 -17.16 2.01 3.63
C SER A 453 -16.55 2.67 2.40
N LYS A 454 -16.40 1.91 1.30
CA LYS A 454 -16.13 2.49 -0.03
C LYS A 454 -17.35 3.19 -0.63
N LYS A 455 -18.54 2.90 -0.09
CA LYS A 455 -19.81 3.48 -0.54
C LYS A 455 -20.32 4.50 0.46
N LEU A 456 -20.84 5.62 -0.04
CA LEU A 456 -21.62 6.57 0.73
C LEU A 456 -22.93 5.89 1.13
N ILE A 457 -23.11 5.71 2.43
CA ILE A 457 -24.30 5.08 3.01
C ILE A 457 -24.71 5.93 4.20
N PHE A 458 -25.75 6.71 3.99
CA PHE A 458 -26.34 7.63 4.95
C PHE A 458 -27.74 7.16 5.32
N ALA A 459 -28.11 7.38 6.57
CA ALA A 459 -29.46 7.20 7.07
C ALA A 459 -29.85 8.38 7.96
N TYR A 460 -31.15 8.65 8.00
CA TYR A 460 -31.73 9.69 8.80
C TYR A 460 -32.13 9.14 10.18
N ASP A 461 -31.70 9.81 11.25
CA ASP A 461 -32.06 9.50 12.63
C ASP A 461 -32.84 10.66 13.26
N ASN A 462 -34.06 10.36 13.68
CA ASN A 462 -34.91 11.24 14.48
C ASN A 462 -35.25 10.63 15.86
N LYS A 463 -34.55 9.56 16.25
CA LYS A 463 -34.79 8.82 17.51
C LYS A 463 -33.67 9.02 18.53
N GLN A 464 -32.79 10.01 18.32
CA GLN A 464 -31.71 10.37 19.25
C GLN A 464 -30.79 9.18 19.63
N ARG A 465 -30.56 8.26 18.69
CA ARG A 465 -29.81 7.02 18.91
C ARG A 465 -28.31 7.28 19.13
N LEU A 466 -27.64 6.35 19.82
CA LEU A 466 -26.19 6.34 19.97
C LEU A 466 -25.51 5.45 18.93
N PHE A 467 -24.31 5.84 18.49
CA PHE A 467 -23.54 5.14 17.46
C PHE A 467 -22.09 4.93 17.89
N LEU A 468 -21.51 3.78 17.58
CA LEU A 468 -20.06 3.53 17.68
C LEU A 468 -19.32 4.25 16.56
N ASN A 469 -18.02 4.50 16.72
CA ASN A 469 -17.13 5.15 15.74
C ASN A 469 -16.99 4.45 14.36
N SER A 470 -17.68 3.34 14.14
CA SER A 470 -17.89 2.75 12.80
C SER A 470 -19.01 3.44 12.02
N ALA A 471 -19.79 4.30 12.67
CA ALA A 471 -20.75 5.23 12.10
C ALA A 471 -20.54 6.63 12.69
N ASN A 472 -20.51 7.65 11.84
CA ASN A 472 -20.31 9.05 12.23
C ASN A 472 -21.57 9.86 11.94
N ILE A 473 -21.61 11.08 12.48
CA ILE A 473 -22.79 11.95 12.49
C ILE A 473 -22.53 13.21 11.67
N LEU A 474 -23.56 13.64 10.93
CA LEU A 474 -23.65 14.90 10.21
C LEU A 474 -25.02 15.54 10.51
N ILE A 475 -25.02 16.78 10.97
CA ILE A 475 -26.20 17.66 10.96
C ILE A 475 -25.90 18.75 9.93
N PRO A 476 -26.40 18.60 8.69
CA PRO A 476 -26.02 19.49 7.61
C PRO A 476 -26.68 20.85 7.78
N LYS A 477 -25.96 21.90 7.40
CA LYS A 477 -26.48 23.25 7.23
C LYS A 477 -26.16 23.68 5.81
N LEU A 478 -27.21 23.74 4.98
CA LEU A 478 -27.16 24.16 3.59
C LEU A 478 -28.43 24.97 3.30
N GLU A 479 -28.27 26.10 2.64
CA GLU A 479 -29.42 26.94 2.29
C GLU A 479 -30.27 26.23 1.25
N ASN A 480 -31.59 26.28 1.43
CA ASN A 480 -32.55 25.59 0.57
C ASN A 480 -32.39 24.05 0.54
N TYR A 481 -31.92 23.43 1.62
CA TYR A 481 -31.93 21.97 1.74
C TYR A 481 -32.63 21.52 3.02
N THR A 482 -33.50 20.52 2.92
CA THR A 482 -33.87 19.72 4.09
C THR A 482 -32.77 18.70 4.39
N ILE A 483 -32.70 18.21 5.63
CA ILE A 483 -31.75 17.15 6.00
C ILE A 483 -31.95 15.87 5.17
N LYS A 484 -33.18 15.59 4.72
CA LYS A 484 -33.50 14.47 3.84
C LYS A 484 -33.02 14.72 2.41
N ASP A 485 -33.12 15.94 1.90
CA ASP A 485 -32.56 16.31 0.59
C ASP A 485 -31.05 16.03 0.56
N VAL A 486 -30.33 16.47 1.59
CA VAL A 486 -28.89 16.22 1.75
C VAL A 486 -28.59 14.73 1.77
N MET A 487 -29.37 13.94 2.52
CA MET A 487 -29.22 12.47 2.54
C MET A 487 -29.42 11.87 1.15
N THR A 488 -30.45 12.31 0.40
CA THR A 488 -30.73 11.81 -0.95
C THR A 488 -29.56 12.07 -1.89
N PHE A 489 -28.98 13.27 -1.86
CA PHE A 489 -27.77 13.58 -2.62
C PHE A 489 -26.60 12.70 -2.20
N LEU A 490 -26.30 12.59 -0.90
CA LEU A 490 -25.18 11.79 -0.39
C LEU A 490 -25.34 10.28 -0.66
N ASN A 491 -26.57 9.79 -0.81
CA ASN A 491 -26.87 8.42 -1.18
C ASN A 491 -26.98 8.22 -2.71
N SER A 492 -26.89 9.28 -3.51
CA SER A 492 -27.12 9.19 -4.95
C SER A 492 -25.98 8.52 -5.70
N THR A 493 -26.30 7.92 -6.84
CA THR A 493 -25.27 7.35 -7.74
C THR A 493 -24.27 8.40 -8.20
N LEU A 494 -24.71 9.63 -8.48
CA LEU A 494 -23.83 10.71 -8.91
C LEU A 494 -22.80 11.09 -7.82
N PHE A 495 -23.24 11.27 -6.58
CA PHE A 495 -22.32 11.63 -5.49
C PHE A 495 -21.39 10.48 -5.13
N GLN A 496 -21.87 9.23 -5.23
CA GLN A 496 -21.01 8.08 -5.11
C GLN A 496 -19.91 8.08 -6.19
N TYR A 497 -20.26 8.38 -7.44
CA TYR A 497 -19.30 8.50 -8.53
C TYR A 497 -18.26 9.60 -8.26
N ILE A 498 -18.70 10.82 -7.91
CA ILE A 498 -17.82 11.94 -7.58
C ILE A 498 -16.87 11.55 -6.43
N TYR A 499 -17.40 10.95 -5.37
CA TYR A 499 -16.62 10.54 -4.21
C TYR A 499 -15.56 9.50 -4.57
N THR A 500 -15.93 8.48 -5.35
CA THR A 500 -15.00 7.46 -5.82
C THR A 500 -13.89 8.07 -6.68
N LYS A 501 -14.21 8.91 -7.66
CA LYS A 501 -13.23 9.45 -8.61
C LYS A 501 -12.29 10.48 -8.01
N LYS A 502 -12.76 11.31 -7.08
CA LYS A 502 -11.91 12.32 -6.43
C LYS A 502 -11.04 11.76 -5.32
N PHE A 503 -11.58 10.84 -4.49
CA PHE A 503 -10.92 10.45 -3.24
C PHE A 503 -10.48 8.99 -3.20
N ASN A 504 -11.30 8.07 -3.73
CA ASN A 504 -11.05 6.62 -3.76
C ASN A 504 -10.54 6.03 -2.43
N GLU A 505 -11.15 6.41 -1.31
CA GLU A 505 -10.75 5.95 0.02
C GLU A 505 -11.71 4.89 0.59
N LEU A 506 -11.17 3.98 1.42
CA LEU A 506 -11.98 3.01 2.16
C LEU A 506 -12.82 3.65 3.27
N LYS A 507 -12.41 4.83 3.76
CA LYS A 507 -13.12 5.55 4.81
C LYS A 507 -13.89 6.71 4.21
N VAL A 508 -15.08 6.97 4.74
CA VAL A 508 -15.86 8.16 4.42
C VAL A 508 -15.38 9.29 5.34
N LEU A 509 -14.53 10.18 4.83
CA LEU A 509 -13.91 11.25 5.63
C LEU A 509 -14.72 12.55 5.55
N LYS A 510 -14.81 13.27 6.67
CA LYS A 510 -15.41 14.62 6.75
C LYS A 510 -14.86 15.55 5.66
N GLY A 511 -13.53 15.65 5.55
CA GLY A 511 -12.89 16.55 4.57
C GLY A 511 -13.35 16.29 3.13
N ASN A 512 -13.42 15.01 2.74
CA ASN A 512 -13.87 14.62 1.41
C ASN A 512 -15.36 14.93 1.18
N LEU A 513 -16.21 14.73 2.18
CA LEU A 513 -17.64 15.06 2.10
C LEU A 513 -17.88 16.57 1.96
N MET A 514 -17.03 17.39 2.58
CA MET A 514 -17.09 18.86 2.48
C MET A 514 -16.73 19.38 1.09
N GLU A 515 -16.14 18.57 0.23
CA GLU A 515 -15.81 18.95 -1.15
C GLU A 515 -16.90 18.55 -2.17
N LEU A 516 -18.01 17.94 -1.74
CA LEU A 516 -19.08 17.50 -2.64
C LEU A 516 -19.97 18.68 -3.07
N PRO A 517 -20.34 18.77 -4.36
CA PRO A 517 -21.04 19.93 -4.91
C PRO A 517 -22.56 19.77 -4.75
N PHE A 518 -23.16 20.43 -3.76
CA PHE A 518 -24.62 20.48 -3.60
C PHE A 518 -25.21 21.55 -4.52
N PRO A 519 -25.90 21.19 -5.62
CA PRO A 519 -26.27 22.15 -6.66
C PRO A 519 -27.30 23.18 -6.18
N VAL A 520 -27.27 24.38 -6.74
CA VAL A 520 -28.38 25.33 -6.59
C VAL A 520 -29.46 24.94 -7.60
N PHE A 521 -30.67 24.63 -7.14
CA PHE A 521 -31.78 24.20 -8.02
C PHE A 521 -33.13 24.76 -7.57
N ASP A 522 -34.07 24.88 -8.52
CA ASP A 522 -35.44 25.33 -8.23
C ASP A 522 -36.28 24.18 -7.64
N LYS A 523 -36.62 24.32 -6.34
CA LYS A 523 -37.48 23.36 -5.63
C LYS A 523 -38.87 23.21 -6.24
N LYS A 524 -39.39 24.21 -6.96
CA LYS A 524 -40.71 24.09 -7.60
C LYS A 524 -40.71 23.02 -8.68
N ASN A 525 -39.60 22.91 -9.42
CA ASN A 525 -39.42 21.96 -10.51
C ASN A 525 -38.94 20.58 -10.03
N TYR A 526 -38.36 20.50 -8.83
CA TYR A 526 -37.84 19.27 -8.24
C TYR A 526 -38.35 19.07 -6.81
N LYS A 527 -39.66 18.82 -6.67
CA LYS A 527 -40.32 18.62 -5.36
C LYS A 527 -39.85 17.36 -4.64
N GLU A 528 -39.58 16.29 -5.38
CA GLU A 528 -39.04 15.03 -4.85
C GLU A 528 -37.71 14.69 -5.51
N LEU A 529 -36.67 14.55 -4.68
CA LEU A 529 -35.34 14.18 -5.13
C LEU A 529 -35.21 12.65 -5.25
N SER A 530 -34.67 12.22 -6.38
CA SER A 530 -34.29 10.86 -6.73
C SER A 530 -32.97 10.88 -7.50
N ASP A 531 -32.37 9.71 -7.75
CA ASP A 531 -31.17 9.61 -8.59
C ASP A 531 -31.37 10.25 -9.98
N ASN A 532 -32.52 10.01 -10.62
CA ASN A 532 -32.78 10.53 -11.96
C ASN A 532 -32.94 12.06 -11.96
N THR A 533 -33.62 12.63 -10.97
CA THR A 533 -33.74 14.09 -10.86
C THR A 533 -32.39 14.74 -10.57
N ILE A 534 -31.53 14.09 -9.77
CA ILE A 534 -30.18 14.60 -9.48
C ILE A 534 -29.35 14.68 -10.76
N PHE A 535 -29.38 13.66 -11.61
CA PHE A 535 -28.70 13.73 -12.91
C PHE A 535 -29.21 14.88 -13.79
N ARG A 536 -30.54 15.11 -13.80
CA ARG A 536 -31.16 16.22 -14.55
C ARG A 536 -30.75 17.59 -14.01
N ILE A 537 -30.67 17.76 -12.69
CA ILE A 537 -30.21 19.02 -12.08
C ILE A 537 -28.82 19.41 -12.60
N PHE A 538 -27.91 18.45 -12.77
CA PHE A 538 -26.57 18.68 -13.32
C PHE A 538 -26.52 18.72 -14.85
N ASN A 539 -27.65 18.66 -15.55
CA ASN A 539 -27.74 18.64 -17.02
C ASN A 539 -26.85 17.55 -17.65
N LEU A 540 -26.87 16.35 -17.07
CA LEU A 540 -26.12 15.21 -17.61
C LEU A 540 -26.90 14.55 -18.76
N THR A 541 -26.18 14.16 -19.80
CA THR A 541 -26.68 13.41 -20.96
C THR A 541 -26.90 11.94 -20.60
N ASP A 542 -27.71 11.23 -21.39
CA ASP A 542 -27.96 9.80 -21.15
C ASP A 542 -26.68 8.95 -21.19
N ASP A 543 -25.74 9.29 -22.06
CA ASP A 543 -24.44 8.62 -22.15
C ASP A 543 -23.57 8.85 -20.91
N GLU A 544 -23.51 10.10 -20.41
CA GLU A 544 -22.82 10.41 -19.15
C GLU A 544 -23.47 9.65 -17.97
N ILE A 545 -24.80 9.61 -17.90
CA ILE A 545 -25.54 8.88 -16.87
C ILE A 545 -25.25 7.38 -16.95
N LYS A 546 -25.25 6.80 -18.15
CA LYS A 546 -24.94 5.38 -18.37
C LYS A 546 -23.51 5.06 -17.95
N TYR A 547 -22.55 5.90 -18.32
CA TYR A 547 -21.16 5.77 -17.90
C TYR A 547 -21.02 5.80 -16.37
N ILE A 548 -21.61 6.82 -15.72
CA ILE A 548 -21.59 6.97 -14.25
C ILE A 548 -22.18 5.73 -13.56
N LYS A 549 -23.33 5.24 -14.03
CA LYS A 549 -23.97 4.03 -13.47
C LYS A 549 -23.07 2.81 -13.62
N ASN A 550 -22.33 2.67 -14.72
CA ASN A 550 -21.41 1.55 -14.93
C ASN A 550 -20.16 1.64 -14.05
N GLU A 551 -19.70 2.84 -13.71
CA GLU A 551 -18.54 3.04 -12.83
C GLU A 551 -18.86 2.84 -11.34
N VAL A 552 -20.13 2.96 -10.94
CA VAL A 552 -20.58 2.83 -9.54
C VAL A 552 -21.09 1.43 -9.18
N LYS A 553 -21.50 0.63 -10.18
CA LYS A 553 -21.89 -0.78 -10.01
C LYS A 553 -20.75 -1.56 -9.37
#